data_AF-A0AAE0TQB8-F1
#
_entry.id   AF-A0AAE0TQB8-F1
#
_cell.length_a   1.000
_cell.length_b   1.000
_cell.length_c   1.000
_cell.angle_alpha   90.00
_cell.angle_beta   90.00
_cell.angle_gamma   90.00
#
_symmetry.space_group_name_H-M   'P 1'
#
loop_
_entity.id
_entity.type
_entity.pdbx_description
1 polymer ?
#
loop_
_entity_poly.entity_id
_entity_poly.type
_entity_poly.pdbx_seq_one_letter_code
_entity_poly.pdbx_strand_id
1 'polypeptide(L)'
;MAIHEIQGFEVPFLPSGRQFANTWTDFEPDKRVVLPRGWKREGRRPLPEAIVWLKDVAVELRDGVKIRADIFRPASRENERLPAIIPWSPYAMIIPTLLLLHRIQADSRILRDLLRQNGALVATR
;
A
#
# COMPACT_ATOMS: atom_id res chain seq x y z
N MET A 1 -21.23 -14.50 -22.34
CA MET A 1 -19.79 -14.36 -22.05
C MET A 1 -19.05 -14.87 -23.28
N ALA A 2 -18.18 -14.07 -23.88
CA ALA A 2 -17.47 -14.49 -25.09
C ALA A 2 -16.20 -15.25 -24.67
N ILE A 3 -16.09 -16.51 -25.09
CA ILE A 3 -14.90 -17.34 -24.90
C ILE A 3 -14.09 -17.27 -26.20
N HIS A 4 -12.80 -16.96 -26.08
CA HIS A 4 -11.89 -16.92 -27.22
C HIS A 4 -10.82 -17.98 -27.05
N GLU A 5 -10.45 -18.65 -28.14
CA GLU A 5 -9.35 -19.59 -28.15
C GLU A 5 -8.06 -18.84 -28.48
N ILE A 6 -7.08 -18.92 -27.58
CA ILE A 6 -5.75 -18.34 -27.76
C ILE A 6 -4.73 -19.45 -27.56
N GLN A 7 -4.07 -19.87 -28.64
CA GLN A 7 -3.04 -20.91 -28.62
C GLN A 7 -3.50 -22.23 -27.96
N GLY A 8 -4.74 -22.65 -28.21
CA GLY A 8 -5.31 -23.88 -27.65
C GLY A 8 -5.88 -23.73 -26.23
N PHE A 9 -5.83 -22.54 -25.63
CA PHE A 9 -6.45 -22.28 -24.32
C PHE A 9 -7.75 -21.50 -24.48
N GLU A 10 -8.81 -21.98 -23.85
CA GLU A 10 -10.07 -21.24 -23.73
C GLU A 10 -9.92 -20.11 -22.71
N VAL A 11 -9.96 -18.87 -23.20
CA VAL A 11 -9.84 -17.68 -22.37
C VAL A 11 -11.18 -16.95 -22.34
N PRO A 12 -11.88 -16.92 -21.19
CA PRO A 12 -13.11 -16.14 -21.07
C PRO A 12 -12.77 -14.65 -21.05
N PHE A 13 -13.41 -13.86 -21.92
CA PHE A 13 -13.33 -12.41 -21.84
C PHE A 13 -14.24 -11.92 -20.71
N LEU A 14 -13.61 -11.52 -19.61
CA LEU A 14 -14.30 -10.84 -18.51
C LEU A 14 -14.26 -9.33 -18.77
N PRO A 15 -15.39 -8.61 -18.66
CA PRO A 15 -15.35 -7.16 -18.70
C PRO A 15 -14.38 -6.67 -17.60
N SER A 16 -13.49 -5.76 -17.94
CA SER A 16 -12.61 -5.17 -16.94
C SER A 16 -13.47 -4.54 -15.85
N GLY A 17 -13.17 -4.85 -14.59
CA GLY A 17 -13.77 -4.16 -13.46
C GLY A 17 -13.36 -2.68 -13.50
N ARG A 18 -14.11 -1.86 -14.26
CA ARG A 18 -13.87 -0.41 -14.39
C ARG A 18 -14.29 0.37 -13.15
N GLN A 19 -14.93 -0.31 -12.19
CA GLN A 19 -15.06 0.22 -10.85
C GLN A 19 -13.67 0.21 -10.23
N PHE A 20 -13.00 1.35 -10.30
CA PHE A 20 -12.01 1.70 -9.30
C PHE A 20 -12.76 1.72 -7.98
N ALA A 21 -12.88 0.56 -7.33
CA ALA A 21 -13.36 0.51 -5.97
C ALA A 21 -12.39 1.39 -5.19
N ASN A 22 -12.88 2.53 -4.71
CA ASN A 22 -12.15 3.51 -3.93
C ASN A 22 -11.73 2.84 -2.62
N THR A 23 -10.76 1.94 -2.69
CA THR A 23 -10.23 1.18 -1.55
C THR A 23 -9.16 2.03 -0.87
N TRP A 24 -9.40 3.34 -0.85
CA TRP A 24 -8.59 4.29 -0.12
C TRP A 24 -8.95 4.15 1.35
N THR A 25 -7.94 3.86 2.16
CA THR A 25 -8.02 3.99 3.61
C THR A 25 -7.46 5.35 3.99
N ASP A 26 -8.06 5.99 4.99
CA ASP A 26 -7.58 7.28 5.51
C ASP A 26 -6.12 7.20 5.97
N PHE A 27 -5.41 8.32 5.99
CA PHE A 27 -4.05 8.37 6.54
C PHE A 27 -4.10 8.24 8.07
N GLU A 28 -3.44 7.23 8.63
CA GLU A 28 -3.42 6.95 10.07
C GLU A 28 -1.99 6.63 10.52
N PRO A 29 -1.15 7.67 10.72
CA PRO A 29 0.28 7.50 11.00
C PRO A 29 0.50 6.69 12.27
N ASP A 30 1.40 5.72 12.17
CA ASP A 30 1.85 4.86 13.26
C ASP A 30 0.71 4.07 13.94
N LYS A 31 -0.42 3.90 13.24
CA LYS A 31 -1.54 3.10 13.74
C LYS A 31 -1.10 1.65 13.88
N ARG A 32 -1.32 1.11 15.07
CA ARG A 32 -1.00 -0.27 15.41
C ARG A 32 -2.29 -1.06 15.63
N VAL A 33 -2.45 -2.13 14.86
CA VAL A 33 -3.60 -3.04 14.98
C VAL A 33 -3.08 -4.47 15.14
N VAL A 34 -3.66 -5.21 16.09
CA VAL A 34 -3.43 -6.65 16.19
C VAL A 34 -4.56 -7.36 15.47
N LEU A 35 -4.22 -8.07 14.40
CA LEU A 35 -5.16 -8.91 13.66
C LEU A 35 -5.09 -10.32 14.24
N PRO A 36 -6.20 -10.87 14.78
CA PRO A 36 -6.18 -12.19 15.40
C PRO A 36 -6.04 -13.30 14.35
N ARG A 37 -5.61 -14.47 14.80
CA ARG A 37 -5.61 -15.70 14.01
C ARG A 37 -7.00 -15.93 13.42
N GLY A 38 -7.07 -16.32 12.14
CA GLY A 38 -8.32 -16.55 11.44
C GLY A 38 -8.97 -15.30 10.83
N TRP A 39 -8.45 -14.10 11.11
CA TRP A 39 -8.91 -12.88 10.46
C TRP A 39 -8.75 -12.99 8.94
N LYS A 40 -9.75 -12.51 8.19
CA LYS A 40 -9.73 -12.48 6.72
C LYS A 40 -10.53 -11.31 6.17
N ARG A 41 -10.12 -10.83 5.01
CA ARG A 41 -10.99 -10.05 4.12
C ARG A 41 -11.83 -11.00 3.28
N GLU A 42 -12.99 -10.53 2.83
CA GLU A 42 -13.88 -11.30 1.96
C GLU A 42 -13.14 -11.82 0.73
N GLY A 43 -13.35 -13.10 0.38
CA GLY A 43 -12.69 -13.75 -0.75
C GLY A 43 -11.19 -14.05 -0.59
N ARG A 44 -10.59 -13.85 0.60
CA ARG A 44 -9.16 -14.12 0.87
C ARG A 44 -8.94 -15.27 1.86
N ARG A 45 -7.73 -15.85 1.84
CA ARG A 45 -7.31 -16.87 2.80
C ARG A 45 -7.21 -16.27 4.21
N PRO A 46 -7.73 -16.94 5.26
CA PRO A 46 -7.58 -16.49 6.63
C PRO A 46 -6.13 -16.54 7.11
N LEU A 47 -5.80 -15.63 8.02
CA LEU A 47 -4.47 -15.56 8.62
C LEU A 47 -4.18 -16.83 9.44
N PRO A 48 -3.02 -17.48 9.23
CA PRO A 48 -2.66 -18.71 9.95
C PRO A 48 -2.33 -18.46 11.43
N GLU A 49 -1.91 -17.24 11.77
CA GLU A 49 -1.56 -16.78 13.12
C GLU A 49 -1.95 -15.31 13.32
N ALA A 50 -1.81 -14.80 14.54
CA ALA A 50 -2.04 -13.40 14.84
C ALA A 50 -0.85 -12.54 14.39
N ILE A 51 -1.14 -11.39 13.78
CA ILE A 51 -0.11 -10.46 13.29
C ILE A 51 -0.35 -9.06 13.84
N VAL A 52 0.72 -8.30 14.01
CA VAL A 52 0.66 -6.85 14.21
C VAL A 52 0.79 -6.19 12.84
N TRP A 53 -0.13 -5.29 12.56
CA TRP A 53 -0.10 -4.37 11.43
C TRP A 53 0.21 -2.97 11.96
N LEU A 54 1.36 -2.43 11.54
CA LEU A 54 1.70 -1.02 11.71
C LEU A 54 1.43 -0.32 10.39
N LYS A 55 0.64 0.74 10.42
CA LYS A 55 0.20 1.45 9.24
C LYS A 55 0.89 2.80 9.12
N ASP A 56 1.18 3.22 7.90
CA ASP A 56 1.71 4.56 7.59
C ASP A 56 3.02 4.90 8.34
N VAL A 57 3.88 3.91 8.58
CA VAL A 57 5.17 4.10 9.27
C VAL A 57 6.10 4.94 8.41
N ALA A 58 6.65 6.01 9.00
CA ALA A 58 7.64 6.84 8.31
C ALA A 58 8.99 6.12 8.25
N VAL A 59 9.51 5.94 7.04
CA VAL A 59 10.89 5.51 6.78
C VAL A 59 11.63 6.67 6.15
N GLU A 60 12.65 7.16 6.84
CA GLU A 60 13.49 8.26 6.38
C GLU A 60 14.56 7.76 5.41
N LEU A 61 14.64 8.41 4.26
CA LEU A 61 15.65 8.17 3.24
C LEU A 61 16.88 9.04 3.47
N ARG A 62 17.93 8.80 2.68
CA ARG A 62 19.24 9.46 2.83
C ARG A 62 19.19 10.98 2.63
N ASP A 63 18.21 11.46 1.89
CA ASP A 63 17.96 12.88 1.58
C ASP A 63 16.97 13.53 2.57
N GLY A 64 16.60 12.84 3.64
CA GLY A 64 15.62 13.31 4.64
C GLY A 64 14.16 13.17 4.19
N VAL A 65 13.91 12.66 2.99
CA VAL A 65 12.54 12.40 2.52
C VAL A 65 11.94 11.22 3.28
N LYS A 66 10.68 11.34 3.69
CA LYS A 66 9.94 10.27 4.37
C LYS A 66 9.04 9.52 3.39
N ILE A 67 9.31 8.24 3.20
CA ILE A 67 8.36 7.32 2.58
C ILE A 67 7.49 6.68 3.66
N ARG A 68 6.31 6.21 3.27
CA ARG A 68 5.37 5.55 4.18
C ARG A 68 5.31 4.06 3.87
N ALA A 69 5.28 3.23 4.90
CA ALA A 69 5.21 1.79 4.73
C ALA A 69 4.28 1.16 5.76
N ASP A 70 3.62 0.09 5.35
CA ASP A 70 2.91 -0.80 6.26
C ASP A 70 3.81 -1.97 6.64
N ILE A 71 3.88 -2.27 7.94
CA ILE A 71 4.71 -3.35 8.49
C ILE A 71 3.79 -4.41 9.07
N PHE A 72 3.90 -5.63 8.54
CA PHE A 72 3.22 -6.82 9.05
C PHE A 72 4.24 -7.75 9.70
N ARG A 73 3.97 -8.16 10.94
CA ARG A 73 4.87 -8.98 11.74
C ARG A 73 4.07 -9.96 12.63
N PRO A 74 4.58 -11.16 12.92
CA PRO A 74 3.94 -12.06 13.88
C PRO A 74 3.82 -11.40 15.26
N ALA A 75 2.63 -11.48 15.87
CA ALA A 75 2.42 -10.94 17.23
C ALA A 75 3.16 -11.78 18.29
N SER A 76 3.40 -13.06 18.01
CA SER A 76 4.11 -14.00 18.90
C SER A 76 5.62 -13.74 19.00
N ARG A 77 6.21 -13.02 18.05
CA ARG A 77 7.67 -12.84 17.89
C ARG A 77 8.05 -11.37 17.80
N GLU A 78 7.51 -10.56 18.70
CA GLU A 78 7.71 -9.12 18.64
C GLU A 78 9.15 -8.68 18.98
N ASN A 79 9.85 -9.43 19.83
CA ASN A 79 11.21 -9.08 20.24
C ASN A 79 12.29 -9.86 19.50
N GLU A 80 11.91 -10.59 18.44
CA GLU A 80 12.82 -11.43 17.66
C GLU A 80 13.23 -10.73 16.36
N ARG A 81 14.50 -10.93 15.95
CA ARG A 81 14.96 -10.51 14.63
C ARG A 81 14.49 -11.53 13.60
N LEU A 82 13.57 -11.12 12.74
CA LEU A 82 13.04 -11.93 11.65
C LEU A 82 13.56 -11.42 10.30
N PRO A 83 13.77 -12.29 9.31
CA PRO A 83 14.01 -11.84 7.95
C PRO A 83 12.81 -11.03 7.43
N ALA A 84 13.09 -9.89 6.81
CA ALA A 84 12.07 -9.02 6.23
C ALA A 84 11.96 -9.25 4.72
N ILE A 85 10.73 -9.32 4.22
CA ILE A 85 10.46 -9.29 2.79
C ILE A 85 9.97 -7.88 2.45
N ILE A 86 10.67 -7.20 1.54
CA ILE A 86 10.38 -5.80 1.20
C ILE A 86 9.83 -5.66 -0.21
N PRO A 87 8.54 -5.37 -0.32
CA PRO A 87 7.88 -5.07 -1.59
C PRO A 87 7.93 -3.56 -1.96
N TRP A 88 8.63 -3.11 -3.04
CA TRP A 88 8.74 -1.67 -3.46
C TRP A 88 8.42 -1.28 -4.97
N SER A 89 7.34 -0.52 -5.32
CA SER A 89 6.93 0.02 -6.68
C SER A 89 6.34 1.39 -6.60
N PRO A 90 6.52 2.25 -7.62
CA PRO A 90 5.86 3.54 -7.72
C PRO A 90 4.33 3.63 -7.63
N TYR A 91 3.61 2.50 -7.73
CA TYR A 91 2.15 2.47 -7.68
C TYR A 91 1.69 2.07 -6.28
N ALA A 92 0.71 2.78 -5.74
CA ALA A 92 0.18 2.50 -4.41
C ALA A 92 -0.27 1.02 -4.31
N MET A 93 0.33 0.28 -3.38
CA MET A 93 -0.08 -1.07 -3.03
C MET A 93 -1.41 -1.02 -2.26
N ILE A 94 -2.53 -0.99 -2.99
CA ILE A 94 -3.87 -1.02 -2.40
C ILE A 94 -4.33 -2.48 -2.11
N ILE A 95 -3.46 -3.47 -2.31
CA ILE A 95 -3.78 -4.90 -2.20
C ILE A 95 -2.92 -5.55 -1.10
N PRO A 96 -3.51 -6.30 -0.15
CA PRO A 96 -2.74 -7.13 0.77
C PRO A 96 -2.36 -8.42 0.03
N THR A 97 -1.48 -8.28 -0.93
CA THR A 97 -0.68 -9.36 -1.49
C THR A 97 0.67 -8.74 -1.72
N LEU A 98 1.70 -9.43 -1.23
CA LEU A 98 3.12 -9.19 -1.46
C LEU A 98 3.41 -8.36 -2.73
N LEU A 99 4.39 -7.44 -2.64
CA LEU A 99 5.03 -6.68 -3.75
C LEU A 99 4.50 -5.25 -4.05
N LEU A 100 5.39 -4.26 -3.79
CA LEU A 100 5.62 -2.96 -4.42
C LEU A 100 5.03 -1.57 -3.89
N LEU A 101 5.74 -0.72 -3.07
CA LEU A 101 5.43 0.73 -2.75
C LEU A 101 6.45 1.91 -3.08
N HIS A 102 6.05 2.97 -3.83
CA HIS A 102 6.30 4.41 -3.72
C HIS A 102 4.89 4.95 -3.44
N ARG A 103 4.83 5.96 -2.57
CA ARG A 103 4.82 7.35 -3.00
C ARG A 103 5.68 8.09 -1.97
N ILE A 104 6.67 8.84 -2.43
CA ILE A 104 7.36 9.82 -1.60
C ILE A 104 6.29 10.84 -1.18
N GLN A 105 5.94 10.86 0.10
CA GLN A 105 5.15 11.93 0.68
C GLN A 105 6.17 12.95 1.18
N ALA A 106 6.74 13.70 0.23
CA ALA A 106 7.62 14.82 0.53
C ALA A 106 6.85 15.79 1.43
N ASP A 107 7.51 16.20 2.51
CA ASP A 107 7.00 17.12 3.50
C ASP A 107 6.44 18.37 2.80
N SER A 108 5.17 18.68 3.10
CA SER A 108 4.37 19.72 2.45
C SER A 108 4.98 21.13 2.50
N ARG A 109 6.05 21.34 3.26
CA ARG A 109 6.81 22.60 3.30
C ARG A 109 7.72 22.78 2.08
N ILE A 110 8.44 21.73 1.67
CA ILE A 110 9.38 21.79 0.53
C ILE A 110 8.63 21.96 -0.80
N LEU A 111 7.47 21.29 -0.94
CA LEU A 111 6.62 21.43 -2.13
C LEU A 111 6.01 22.84 -2.26
N ARG A 112 5.66 23.49 -1.13
CA ARG A 112 5.13 24.86 -1.13
C ARG A 112 6.19 25.88 -1.56
N ASP A 113 7.43 25.67 -1.16
CA ASP A 113 8.54 26.58 -1.50
C ASP A 113 8.97 26.41 -2.97
N LEU A 114 8.98 25.18 -3.49
CA LEU A 114 9.24 24.90 -4.92
C LEU A 114 8.14 25.44 -5.85
N LEU A 115 6.87 25.41 -5.42
CA LEU A 115 5.76 25.96 -6.21
C LEU A 115 5.72 27.50 -6.17
N ARG A 116 6.18 28.14 -5.08
CA ARG A 116 6.38 29.59 -5.04
C ARG A 116 7.52 30.06 -5.95
N GLN A 117 8.63 29.31 -6.00
CA GLN A 117 9.80 29.69 -6.81
C GLN A 117 9.55 29.57 -8.31
N ASN A 118 8.59 28.76 -8.75
CA ASN A 118 8.30 28.50 -10.17
C ASN A 118 7.02 29.17 -10.69
N GLY A 119 6.46 30.17 -9.99
CA GLY A 119 5.45 31.08 -10.55
C GLY A 119 4.07 30.47 -10.86
N ALA A 120 3.72 29.31 -10.31
CA ALA A 120 2.39 28.72 -10.49
C ALA A 120 1.38 29.30 -9.47
N LEU A 121 0.81 30.45 -9.81
CA LEU A 121 -0.41 30.99 -9.19
C LEU A 121 -1.57 30.03 -9.41
N VAL A 122 -2.14 29.47 -8.34
CA VAL A 122 -3.58 29.19 -8.30
C VAL A 122 -4.12 29.70 -6.97
N ALA A 123 -4.65 30.92 -7.04
CA ALA A 123 -5.62 31.41 -6.09
C ALA A 123 -6.96 30.72 -6.35
N THR A 124 -7.61 30.21 -5.32
CA THR A 124 -9.05 30.37 -5.10
C THR A 124 -9.36 30.21 -3.61
N ARG A 125 -10.35 30.98 -3.17
CA ARG A 125 -10.84 31.22 -1.80
C ARG A 125 -11.10 29.98 -0.95
#